data_AF-A0A537C5V4-F1
#
_entry.id   AF-A0A537C5V4-F1
#
_cell.length_a   1.000
_cell.length_b   1.000
_cell.length_c   1.000
_cell.angle_alpha   90.00
_cell.angle_beta   90.00
_cell.angle_gamma   90.00
#
_symmetry.space_group_name_H-M   'P 1'
#
loop_
_entity.id
_entity.type
_entity.pdbx_description
1 polymer ?
#
loop_
_entity_poly.entity_id
_entity_poly.type
_entity_poly.pdbx_seq_one_letter_code
_entity_poly.pdbx_strand_id
1 'polypeptide(L)' 'MGSPVERIREYHSELEAIRHDLHAHPELGFEETRTSALVADKLASWGIEVHRGLAKTGVVGVVKG' A
#
# COMPACT_ATOMS: atom_id res chain seq x y z
N MET A 1 15.33 0.36 23.07
CA MET A 1 14.47 0.49 21.88
C MET A 1 15.03 -0.46 20.83
N GLY A 2 14.21 -1.37 20.29
CA GLY A 2 14.64 -2.23 19.18
C GLY A 2 15.02 -1.38 17.96
N SER A 3 15.93 -1.90 17.14
CA SER A 3 16.30 -1.30 15.87
C SER A 3 15.05 -1.10 14.98
N PRO A 4 15.04 -0.11 14.08
CA PRO A 4 13.96 0.04 13.10
C PRO A 4 13.68 -1.24 12.30
N VAL A 5 14.73 -2.03 12.02
CA VAL A 5 14.61 -3.30 11.30
C VAL A 5 13.85 -4.35 12.11
N GLU A 6 14.12 -4.47 13.42
CA GLU A 6 13.37 -5.39 14.29
C GLU A 6 11.89 -5.04 14.35
N ARG A 7 11.56 -3.74 14.42
CA ARG A 7 10.16 -3.28 14.39
C ARG A 7 9.46 -3.60 13.07
N ILE A 8 10.14 -3.44 11.94
CA ILE A 8 9.56 -3.76 10.62
C ILE A 8 9.30 -5.27 10.48
N ARG A 9 10.14 -6.13 11.08
CA ARG A 9 9.95 -7.59 11.04
C ARG A 9 8.62 -8.03 11.65
N GLU A 10 8.06 -7.27 12.60
CA GLU A 10 6.74 -7.55 13.19
C GLU A 10 5.62 -7.55 12.14
N TYR A 11 5.80 -6.86 11.01
CA TYR A 11 4.82 -6.77 9.92
C TYR A 11 5.06 -7.79 8.79
N HIS A 12 6.04 -8.70 8.92
CA HIS A 12 6.45 -9.61 7.85
C HIS A 12 5.27 -10.37 7.23
N SER A 13 4.43 -11.00 8.07
CA SER A 13 3.30 -11.80 7.60
C SER A 13 2.26 -10.97 6.83
N GLU A 14 2.02 -9.71 7.24
CA GLU A 14 1.11 -8.82 6.52
C GLU A 14 1.70 -8.39 5.17
N LEU A 15 2.97 -7.98 5.15
CA LEU A 15 3.65 -7.56 3.93
C LEU A 15 3.75 -8.70 2.91
N GLU A 16 4.00 -9.93 3.38
CA GLU A 16 3.99 -11.13 2.55
C GLU A 16 2.61 -11.38 1.94
N ALA A 17 1.55 -11.29 2.75
CA ALA A 17 0.18 -11.46 2.27
C ALA A 17 -0.21 -10.41 1.22
N ILE A 18 0.14 -9.13 1.44
CA ILE A 18 -0.05 -8.06 0.46
C ILE A 18 0.68 -8.38 -0.84
N ARG A 19 1.94 -8.82 -0.77
CA ARG A 19 2.71 -9.21 -1.96
C ARG A 19 2.06 -10.38 -2.69
N HIS A 20 1.59 -11.40 -1.98
CA HIS A 20 0.95 -12.58 -2.58
C HIS A 20 -0.32 -12.21 -3.31
N ASP A 21 -1.15 -11.36 -2.69
CA ASP A 21 -2.38 -10.87 -3.31
C ASP A 21 -2.11 -10.04 -4.57
N LEU A 22 -1.18 -9.08 -4.51
CA LEU A 22 -0.82 -8.27 -5.68
C LEU A 22 -0.23 -9.12 -6.81
N HIS A 23 0.60 -10.11 -6.46
CA HIS A 23 1.22 -11.00 -7.45
C HIS A 23 0.22 -11.97 -8.09
N ALA A 24 -0.79 -12.40 -7.34
CA ALA A 24 -1.85 -13.28 -7.85
C ALA A 24 -2.83 -12.56 -8.80
N HIS A 25 -2.90 -11.22 -8.72
CA HIS A 25 -3.80 -10.41 -9.53
C HIS A 25 -3.05 -9.25 -10.21
N PRO A 26 -2.18 -9.55 -11.20
CA PRO A 26 -1.46 -8.52 -11.93
C PRO A 26 -2.42 -7.69 -12.77
N GLU A 27 -2.18 -6.38 -12.80
CA GLU A 27 -2.88 -5.42 -13.64
C GLU A 27 -1.86 -4.68 -14.52
N LEU A 28 -2.29 -4.22 -15.70
CA LEU A 28 -1.43 -3.51 -16.66
C LEU A 28 -1.33 -2.03 -16.33
N GLY A 29 -0.34 -1.38 -16.94
CA GLY A 29 -0.12 0.07 -16.87
C GLY A 29 -1.40 0.87 -17.13
N PHE A 30 -1.79 1.71 -16.17
CA PHE A 30 -3.01 2.54 -16.20
C PHE A 30 -4.35 1.79 -16.07
N GLU A 31 -4.31 0.49 -15.77
CA GLU A 31 -5.47 -0.37 -15.57
C GLU A 31 -5.47 -1.03 -14.18
N GLU A 32 -4.60 -0.58 -13.27
CA GLU A 32 -4.40 -1.09 -11.91
C GLU A 32 -5.49 -0.68 -10.92
N THR A 33 -6.75 -0.85 -11.30
CA THR A 33 -7.92 -0.40 -10.54
C THR A 33 -8.02 -1.05 -9.15
N ARG A 34 -7.78 -2.37 -9.07
CA ARG A 34 -7.85 -3.15 -7.82
C ARG A 34 -6.64 -2.86 -6.93
N THR A 35 -5.46 -2.80 -7.52
CA THR A 35 -4.21 -2.49 -6.84
C THR A 35 -4.25 -1.08 -6.25
N SER A 36 -4.71 -0.10 -7.04
CA SER A 36 -4.90 1.29 -6.59
C SER A 36 -5.86 1.38 -5.40
N ALA A 37 -6.99 0.68 -5.47
CA ALA A 37 -7.95 0.62 -4.37
C ALA A 37 -7.32 0.00 -3.10
N LEU A 38 -6.65 -1.14 -3.23
CA LEU A 38 -5.98 -1.82 -2.12
C LEU A 38 -4.96 -0.91 -1.41
N VAL A 39 -4.09 -0.25 -2.16
CA VAL A 39 -3.08 0.67 -1.61
C VAL A 39 -3.75 1.81 -0.86
N ALA A 40 -4.75 2.43 -1.49
CA ALA A 40 -5.41 3.59 -0.91
C ALA A 40 -6.26 3.22 0.33
N ASP A 41 -6.85 2.03 0.37
CA ASP A 41 -7.58 1.52 1.53
C ASP A 41 -6.63 1.20 2.69
N LYS A 42 -5.46 0.59 2.41
CA LYS A 42 -4.43 0.35 3.42
C LYS A 42 -3.89 1.64 4.03
N LEU A 43 -3.51 2.61 3.20
CA LEU A 43 -3.06 3.92 3.67
C LEU A 43 -4.13 4.61 4.53
N ALA A 44 -5.39 4.62 4.08
CA ALA A 44 -6.49 5.19 4.86
C ALA A 44 -6.70 4.46 6.20
N SER A 45 -6.56 3.14 6.24
CA SER A 45 -6.67 2.34 7.47
C SER A 45 -5.59 2.67 8.51
N TRP A 46 -4.44 3.16 8.07
CA TRP A 46 -3.36 3.63 8.94
C TRP A 46 -3.51 5.10 9.37
N GLY A 47 -4.62 5.76 9.01
CA GLY A 47 -4.88 7.16 9.32
C GLY A 47 -4.08 8.14 8.45
N ILE A 48 -3.55 7.70 7.31
CA ILE A 48 -2.81 8.54 6.38
C ILE A 48 -3.80 9.29 5.48
N GLU A 49 -3.54 10.57 5.21
CA GLU A 49 -4.29 11.36 4.24
C GLU A 49 -4.00 10.85 2.82
N VAL A 50 -5.04 10.51 2.05
CA VAL A 50 -4.91 9.86 0.73
C VAL A 50 -5.60 10.66 -0.37
N HIS A 51 -4.85 10.95 -1.44
CA HIS A 51 -5.38 11.46 -2.70
C HIS A 51 -5.38 10.34 -3.75
N ARG A 52 -6.50 10.12 -4.44
CA ARG A 52 -6.69 9.09 -5.48
C ARG A 52 -6.91 9.72 -6.85
N GLY A 53 -6.77 8.92 -7.91
CA GLY A 53 -7.15 9.32 -9.28
C GLY A 53 -6.07 10.10 -10.04
N LEU A 54 -4.82 10.11 -9.57
CA LEU A 54 -3.72 10.76 -10.28
C LEU A 54 -3.30 9.88 -11.46
N ALA A 55 -3.22 10.45 -12.67
CA ALA A 55 -2.87 9.68 -13.88
C ALA A 55 -3.68 8.37 -14.01
N LYS A 56 -4.99 8.44 -13.77
CA LYS A 56 -5.96 7.31 -13.66
C LYS A 56 -5.87 6.54 -12.35
N THR A 57 -4.83 5.76 -12.13
CA THR A 57 -4.74 4.77 -11.03
C THR A 57 -3.76 5.15 -9.91
N GLY A 58 -3.05 6.27 -10.05
CA GLY A 58 -2.09 6.76 -9.06
C GLY A 58 -2.73 7.21 -7.75
N VAL A 59 -1.98 6.96 -6.67
CA VAL A 59 -2.34 7.27 -5.27
C VAL A 59 -1.19 8.05 -4.63
N VAL A 60 -1.49 9.09 -3.86
CA VAL A 60 -0.54 9.84 -3.03
C VAL A 60 -0.99 9.78 -1.58
N GLY A 61 -0.10 9.34 -0.69
CA GLY A 61 -0.30 9.37 0.77
C GLY A 61 0.57 10.43 1.43
N VAL A 62 0.02 11.20 2.38
CA VAL A 62 0.74 12.29 3.08
C VAL A 62 0.98 11.92 4.55
N VAL A 63 2.24 11.73 4.91
CA VAL A 63 2.68 11.55 6.31
C VAL A 63 3.29 12.86 6.80
N LYS A 64 2.70 13.44 7.84
CA LYS A 64 3.19 14.67 8.47
C LYS A 64 4.19 14.30 9.55
N GLY A 65 5.38 14.89 9.51
CA GLY A 65 6.48 14.68 10.45
C GLY A 65 6.59 15.80 11.48
#